data_AF-B7PJU0-F1
#
_entry.id   AF-B7PJU0-F1
#
_cell.length_a   1.000
_cell.length_b   1.000
_cell.length_c   1.000
_cell.angle_alpha   90.00
_cell.angle_beta   90.00
_cell.angle_gamma   90.00
#
_symmetry.space_group_name_H-M   'P 1'
#
loop_
_entity.id
_entity.type
_entity.pdbx_description
1 polymer ?
#
loop_
_entity_poly.entity_id
_entity_poly.type
_entity_poly.pdbx_seq_one_letter_code
_entity_poly.pdbx_strand_id
1 'polypeptide(L)'
;MGDVRARQRDMFSDLLSVCPVLYFADFLVRAGARSVRRYLLSRRTEPRAQRSYALSLVFGDPMVRGSNPRLEALSLRMIHLWTSFAKTGRIPRRFQETIAGYTIEISDVVYSEEEAPFLRFREGHCNFLRPHYSRVLNGIL
;
A
#
# COMPACT_ATOMS: atom_id res chain seq x y z
N MET A 1 0.40 25.50 -14.74
CA MET A 1 -0.42 24.44 -15.35
C MET A 1 -0.04 22.99 -14.96
N GLY A 2 1.15 22.70 -14.42
CA GLY A 2 1.55 21.33 -14.02
C GLY A 2 0.86 20.76 -12.77
N ASP A 3 0.42 21.62 -11.86
CA ASP A 3 -0.15 21.25 -10.55
C ASP A 3 -1.58 20.65 -10.67
N VAL A 4 -2.43 21.20 -11.53
CA VAL A 4 -3.83 20.75 -11.68
C VAL A 4 -3.91 19.29 -12.17
N ARG A 5 -3.09 18.89 -13.15
CA ARG A 5 -3.05 17.52 -13.65
C ARG A 5 -2.49 16.53 -12.62
N ALA A 6 -1.60 16.98 -11.73
CA ALA A 6 -1.12 16.15 -10.63
C ALA A 6 -2.25 15.90 -9.63
N ARG A 7 -2.92 16.97 -9.17
CA ARG A 7 -4.06 16.89 -8.23
C ARG A 7 -5.23 16.08 -8.77
N GLN A 8 -5.59 16.24 -10.04
CA GLN A 8 -6.65 15.42 -10.66
C GLN A 8 -6.31 13.93 -10.64
N ARG A 9 -5.06 13.56 -10.96
CA ARG A 9 -4.63 12.16 -10.91
C ARG A 9 -4.57 11.60 -9.50
N ASP A 10 -4.14 12.39 -8.53
CA ASP A 10 -4.18 12.03 -7.12
C ASP A 10 -5.62 11.75 -6.66
N MET A 11 -6.57 12.59 -7.06
CA MET A 11 -8.00 12.39 -6.78
C MET A 11 -8.53 11.10 -7.42
N PHE A 12 -8.20 10.82 -8.68
CA PHE A 12 -8.59 9.55 -9.32
C PHE A 12 -7.92 8.33 -8.68
N SER A 13 -6.66 8.43 -8.28
CA SER A 13 -5.95 7.36 -7.57
C SER A 13 -6.58 7.08 -6.21
N ASP A 14 -6.97 8.13 -5.48
CA ASP A 14 -7.67 8.02 -4.20
C ASP A 14 -9.03 7.37 -4.37
N LEU A 15 -9.80 7.83 -5.37
CA LEU A 15 -11.14 7.32 -5.67
C LEU A 15 -11.13 5.87 -6.17
N LEU A 16 -10.18 5.48 -7.01
CA LEU A 16 -10.20 4.19 -7.71
C LEU A 16 -9.29 3.12 -7.09
N SER A 17 -8.45 3.49 -6.13
CA SER A 17 -7.50 2.54 -5.51
C SER A 17 -7.40 2.72 -4.02
N VAL A 18 -6.90 3.87 -3.58
CA VAL A 18 -6.37 4.00 -2.22
C VAL A 18 -7.52 3.91 -1.22
N CYS A 19 -8.55 4.73 -1.38
CA CYS A 19 -9.67 4.77 -0.44
C CYS A 19 -10.51 3.47 -0.42
N PRO A 20 -10.83 2.83 -1.56
CA PRO A 20 -11.46 1.50 -1.53
C PRO A 20 -10.65 0.46 -0.77
N VAL A 21 -9.32 0.39 -0.98
CA VAL A 21 -8.45 -0.58 -0.29
C VAL A 21 -8.37 -0.28 1.21
N LEU A 22 -8.24 0.99 1.59
CA LEU A 22 -8.26 1.39 3.00
C LEU A 22 -9.59 1.04 3.67
N TYR A 23 -10.71 1.34 3.01
CA TYR A 23 -12.03 1.03 3.52
C TYR A 23 -12.26 -0.49 3.65
N PHE A 24 -11.82 -1.27 2.67
CA PHE A 24 -11.92 -2.73 2.74
C PHE A 24 -11.06 -3.31 3.86
N ALA A 25 -9.85 -2.77 4.07
CA ALA A 25 -9.01 -3.15 5.20
C ALA A 25 -9.68 -2.85 6.55
N ASP A 26 -10.28 -1.67 6.71
CA ASP A 26 -11.05 -1.30 7.90
C ASP A 26 -12.24 -2.25 8.12
N PHE A 27 -12.94 -2.60 7.04
CA PHE A 27 -14.07 -3.55 7.09
C PHE A 27 -13.63 -4.93 7.56
N LEU A 28 -12.52 -5.47 7.02
CA LEU A 28 -12.00 -6.78 7.42
C LEU A 28 -11.66 -6.83 8.91
N VAL A 29 -11.04 -5.77 9.46
CA VAL A 29 -10.77 -5.68 10.90
C VAL A 29 -12.07 -5.72 11.70
N ARG A 30 -13.08 -4.92 11.32
CA ARG A 30 -14.39 -4.91 12.01
C ARG A 30 -15.14 -6.23 11.89
N ALA A 31 -14.98 -6.95 10.79
CA ALA A 31 -15.54 -8.28 10.57
C ALA A 31 -14.83 -9.40 11.37
N GLY A 32 -13.78 -9.07 12.14
CA GLY A 32 -13.07 -10.02 13.00
C GLY A 32 -11.86 -10.70 12.34
N ALA A 33 -11.35 -10.17 11.24
CA ALA A 33 -10.10 -10.66 10.65
C ALA A 33 -8.95 -10.51 11.65
N ARG A 34 -8.24 -11.61 11.93
CA ARG A 34 -7.20 -11.67 12.96
C ARG A 34 -5.88 -10.99 12.56
N SER A 35 -5.66 -10.79 11.27
CA SER A 35 -4.43 -10.20 10.73
C SER A 35 -4.73 -9.44 9.45
N VAL A 36 -4.77 -8.11 9.54
CA VAL A 36 -4.86 -7.20 8.40
C VAL A 36 -3.65 -6.27 8.44
N ARG A 37 -2.94 -6.20 7.32
CA ARG A 37 -1.71 -5.41 7.17
C ARG A 37 -1.80 -4.59 5.89
N ARG A 38 -1.38 -3.33 5.98
CA ARG A 38 -1.26 -2.44 4.83
C ARG A 38 0.22 -2.22 4.57
N TYR A 39 0.58 -2.06 3.31
CA TYR A 39 1.90 -1.56 2.94
C TYR A 39 1.81 -0.49 1.87
N LEU A 40 2.75 0.45 1.92
CA LEU A 40 2.98 1.47 0.92
C LEU A 40 4.37 1.24 0.33
N LEU A 41 4.43 1.14 -1.00
CA LEU A 41 5.67 1.19 -1.76
C LEU A 41 5.74 2.53 -2.47
N SER A 42 6.70 3.38 -2.12
CA SER A 42 6.86 4.72 -2.68
C SER A 42 8.30 4.97 -3.12
N ARG A 43 8.53 5.93 -4.02
CA ARG A 43 9.88 6.37 -4.41
C ARG A 43 9.91 7.90 -4.39
N ARG A 44 10.87 8.50 -3.68
CA ARG A 44 10.95 9.97 -3.52
C ARG A 44 11.01 10.73 -4.86
N THR A 45 11.68 10.17 -5.86
CA THR A 45 11.86 10.78 -7.19
C THR A 45 10.75 10.41 -8.18
N GLU A 46 9.97 9.38 -7.87
CA GLU A 46 8.83 8.95 -8.67
C GLU A 46 7.70 8.58 -7.71
N PRO A 47 6.73 9.48 -7.46
CA PRO A 47 5.51 9.12 -6.73
C PRO A 47 4.67 8.05 -7.48
N ARG A 48 5.18 7.55 -8.62
CA ARG A 48 4.58 6.61 -9.55
C ARG A 48 5.32 5.28 -9.50
N ALA A 49 5.35 4.60 -8.35
CA ALA A 49 5.52 3.16 -8.41
C ALA A 49 4.34 2.63 -9.23
N GLN A 50 4.56 2.36 -10.52
CA GLN A 50 3.51 1.88 -11.42
C GLN A 50 2.92 0.63 -10.76
N ARG A 51 1.58 0.48 -10.72
CA ARG A 51 0.94 -0.69 -10.06
C ARG A 51 1.56 -2.02 -10.51
N SER A 52 1.96 -2.12 -11.78
CA SER A 52 2.68 -3.25 -12.37
C SER A 52 4.06 -3.50 -11.76
N TYR A 53 4.75 -2.45 -11.30
CA TYR A 53 6.08 -2.53 -10.73
C TYR A 53 6.09 -3.25 -9.38
N ALA A 54 5.11 -2.98 -8.51
CA ALA A 54 4.99 -3.69 -7.24
C ALA A 54 4.83 -5.21 -7.45
N LEU A 55 4.04 -5.61 -8.45
CA LEU A 55 3.91 -7.03 -8.83
C LEU A 55 5.22 -7.61 -9.35
N SER A 56 5.93 -6.89 -10.23
CA SER A 56 7.23 -7.35 -10.76
C SER A 56 8.26 -7.62 -9.65
N LEU A 57 8.26 -6.82 -8.58
CA LEU A 57 9.12 -7.04 -7.42
C LEU A 57 8.74 -8.29 -6.61
N VAL A 58 7.44 -8.57 -6.47
CA VAL A 58 6.93 -9.73 -5.72
C VAL A 58 7.16 -11.04 -6.49
N PHE A 59 7.17 -11.00 -7.82
CA PHE A 59 7.42 -12.18 -8.66
C PHE A 59 8.89 -12.39 -9.02
N GLY A 60 9.78 -11.46 -8.67
CA GLY A 60 11.21 -11.66 -8.85
C GLY A 60 11.78 -11.24 -10.19
N ASP A 61 11.05 -10.47 -11.00
CA ASP A 61 11.52 -9.97 -12.30
C ASP A 61 12.91 -9.32 -12.24
N PRO A 62 13.24 -8.48 -11.24
CA PRO A 62 14.58 -7.89 -11.13
C PRO A 62 15.70 -8.92 -10.99
N MET A 63 15.44 -10.05 -10.34
CA MET A 63 16.43 -11.12 -10.15
C MET A 63 16.63 -11.93 -11.43
N VAL A 64 15.56 -12.17 -12.20
CA VAL A 64 15.64 -12.94 -13.45
C VAL A 64 16.34 -12.17 -14.55
N ARG A 65 16.14 -10.85 -14.60
CA ARG A 65 16.69 -9.99 -15.66
C ARG A 65 18.15 -9.59 -15.43
N GLY A 66 18.79 -10.05 -14.34
CA GLY A 66 20.16 -9.65 -13.97
C GLY A 66 20.27 -8.13 -13.79
N SER A 67 19.32 -7.55 -13.04
CA SER A 67 19.18 -6.11 -12.93
C SER A 67 20.11 -5.51 -11.87
N ASN A 68 19.92 -4.22 -11.56
CA ASN A 68 20.67 -3.53 -10.51
C ASN A 68 20.60 -4.30 -9.16
N PRO A 69 21.74 -4.63 -8.50
CA PRO A 69 21.75 -5.40 -7.24
C PRO A 69 20.88 -4.80 -6.13
N ARG A 70 20.69 -3.48 -6.12
CA ARG A 70 19.79 -2.82 -5.17
C ARG A 70 18.32 -3.11 -5.45
N LEU A 71 17.93 -3.29 -6.72
CA LEU A 71 16.57 -3.67 -7.12
C LEU A 71 16.31 -5.15 -6.86
N GLU A 72 17.32 -6.00 -7.02
CA GLU A 72 17.25 -7.40 -6.62
C GLU A 72 17.04 -7.53 -5.10
N ALA A 73 17.78 -6.76 -4.29
CA ALA A 73 17.57 -6.70 -2.85
C ALA A 73 16.16 -6.24 -2.46
N LEU A 74 15.61 -5.23 -3.16
CA LEU A 74 14.24 -4.78 -2.96
C LEU A 74 13.22 -5.88 -3.31
N SER A 75 13.44 -6.59 -4.43
CA SER A 75 12.59 -7.71 -4.86
C SER A 75 12.62 -8.87 -3.86
N LEU A 76 13.81 -9.28 -3.40
CA LEU A 76 13.98 -10.30 -2.36
C LEU A 76 13.25 -9.90 -1.07
N ARG A 77 13.32 -8.63 -0.68
CA ARG A 77 12.62 -8.12 0.52
C ARG A 77 11.11 -8.23 0.36
N MET A 78 10.56 -7.85 -0.80
CA MET A 78 9.14 -7.97 -1.10
C MET A 78 8.68 -9.43 -1.10
N ILE A 79 9.43 -10.32 -1.76
CA ILE A 79 9.17 -11.77 -1.76
C ILE A 79 9.17 -12.31 -0.33
N HIS A 80 10.15 -11.94 0.50
CA HIS A 80 10.22 -12.38 1.88
C HIS A 80 9.01 -11.94 2.72
N LEU A 81 8.56 -10.69 2.55
CA LEU A 81 7.38 -10.18 3.25
C LEU A 81 6.11 -10.94 2.85
N TRP A 82 5.87 -11.11 1.55
CA TRP A 82 4.70 -11.82 1.03
C TRP A 82 4.72 -13.31 1.40
N THR A 83 5.86 -13.98 1.27
CA THR A 83 6.00 -15.40 1.64
C THR A 83 5.89 -15.62 3.14
N SER A 84 6.40 -14.70 3.97
CA SER A 84 6.24 -14.77 5.43
C SER A 84 4.77 -14.61 5.83
N PHE A 85 4.06 -13.66 5.23
CA PHE A 85 2.63 -13.49 5.43
C PHE A 85 1.84 -14.73 5.01
N ALA A 86 2.13 -15.28 3.82
CA ALA A 86 1.45 -16.47 3.32
C ALA A 86 1.69 -17.72 4.20
N LYS A 87 2.92 -17.91 4.70
CA LYS A 87 3.29 -19.06 5.53
C LYS A 87 2.76 -18.99 6.95
N THR A 88 2.74 -17.80 7.55
CA THR A 88 2.55 -17.66 9.01
C THR A 88 1.38 -16.75 9.39
N GLY A 89 0.79 -16.04 8.44
CA GLY A 89 -0.16 -14.95 8.69
C GLY A 89 0.48 -13.74 9.39
N ARG A 90 1.81 -13.73 9.56
CA ARG A 90 2.56 -12.74 10.34
C ARG A 90 3.65 -12.07 9.50
N ILE A 91 3.67 -10.75 9.62
CA ILE A 91 4.76 -9.86 9.19
C ILE A 91 4.92 -8.78 10.27
N PRO A 92 6.04 -8.02 10.29
CA PRO A 92 6.24 -6.93 11.24
C PRO A 92 5.02 -6.00 11.29
N ARG A 93 4.59 -5.64 12.50
CA ARG A 93 3.43 -4.75 12.72
C ARG A 93 3.66 -3.35 12.16
N ARG A 94 4.86 -2.83 12.40
CA ARG A 94 5.32 -1.55 11.88
C ARG A 94 6.75 -1.69 11.45
N PHE A 95 7.05 -1.17 10.27
CA PHE A 95 8.38 -1.22 9.72
C PHE A 95 8.47 -0.23 8.55
N GLN A 96 9.64 0.40 8.42
CA GLN A 96 9.97 1.26 7.30
C GLN A 96 11.40 0.97 6.87
N GLU A 97 11.62 0.74 5.59
CA GLU A 97 12.95 0.52 5.02
C GLU A 97 13.05 1.19 3.66
N THR A 98 14.25 1.70 3.35
CA THR A 98 14.51 2.30 2.04
C THR A 98 15.58 1.51 1.30
N ILE A 99 15.22 0.95 0.14
CA ILE A 99 16.11 0.16 -0.72
C ILE A 99 16.01 0.70 -2.14
N ALA A 100 17.16 0.96 -2.79
CA ALA A 100 17.22 1.50 -4.16
C ALA A 100 16.43 2.81 -4.37
N GLY A 101 16.25 3.61 -3.31
CA GLY A 101 15.46 4.84 -3.35
C GLY A 101 13.94 4.64 -3.24
N TYR A 102 13.48 3.39 -3.10
CA TYR A 102 12.11 3.04 -2.74
C TYR A 102 11.98 2.90 -1.24
N THR A 103 10.93 3.45 -0.66
CA THR A 103 10.55 3.26 0.73
C THR A 103 9.39 2.28 0.80
N ILE A 104 9.58 1.20 1.54
CA ILE A 104 8.53 0.26 1.94
C ILE A 104 8.10 0.66 3.35
N GLU A 105 6.80 0.91 3.52
CA GLU A 105 6.19 1.15 4.83
C GLU A 105 5.12 0.10 5.07
N ILE A 106 5.15 -0.56 6.23
CA ILE A 106 4.11 -1.50 6.67
C ILE A 106 3.49 -0.96 7.94
N SER A 107 2.16 -1.02 8.00
CA SER A 107 1.40 -0.67 9.20
C SER A 107 0.24 -1.62 9.44
N ASP A 108 -0.11 -1.74 10.72
CA ASP A 108 -1.37 -2.29 11.16
C ASP A 108 -2.54 -1.39 10.72
N VAL A 109 -3.73 -1.96 10.61
CA VAL A 109 -4.98 -1.23 10.33
C VAL A 109 -5.60 -0.70 11.63
N VAL A 110 -4.80 -0.53 12.68
CA VAL A 110 -5.28 -0.08 13.99
C VAL A 110 -5.15 1.44 14.05
N TYR A 111 -6.28 2.12 14.26
CA TYR A 111 -6.33 3.54 14.61
C TYR A 111 -5.47 3.79 15.85
N SER A 112 -4.25 4.24 15.63
CA SER A 112 -3.35 4.70 16.65
C SER A 112 -2.75 5.99 16.13
N GLU A 113 -2.70 7.01 16.96
CA GLU A 113 -2.10 8.32 16.68
C GLU A 113 -0.60 8.28 16.35
N GLU A 114 -0.04 7.09 16.09
CA GLU A 114 1.32 6.78 15.69
C GLU A 114 1.38 6.15 14.29
N GLU A 115 0.36 6.31 13.45
CA GLU A 115 0.45 5.92 12.04
C GLU A 115 1.53 6.70 11.29
N ALA A 116 2.18 6.04 10.33
CA ALA A 116 3.17 6.63 9.44
C ALA A 116 2.63 7.89 8.75
N PRO A 117 3.42 8.98 8.68
CA PRO A 117 2.93 10.30 8.25
C PRO A 117 2.33 10.31 6.83
N PHE A 118 2.77 9.39 5.96
CA PHE A 118 2.27 9.28 4.59
C PHE A 118 0.90 8.59 4.47
N LEU A 119 0.59 7.62 5.33
CA LEU A 119 -0.71 6.95 5.31
C LEU A 119 -1.81 7.87 5.87
N ARG A 120 -1.51 8.65 6.91
CA ARG A 120 -2.43 9.68 7.43
C ARG A 120 -2.81 10.74 6.39
N PHE A 121 -1.88 11.11 5.51
CA PHE A 121 -2.11 12.17 4.52
C PHE A 121 -3.32 11.87 3.61
N ARG A 122 -3.61 10.59 3.32
CA ARG A 122 -4.74 10.17 2.48
C ARG A 122 -6.00 9.85 3.29
N GLU A 123 -5.90 9.63 4.60
CA GLU A 123 -7.06 9.32 5.45
C GLU A 123 -8.09 10.46 5.46
N GLY A 124 -7.65 11.72 5.46
CA GLY A 124 -8.57 12.87 5.38
C GLY A 124 -9.43 12.86 4.11
N HIS A 125 -8.82 12.58 2.95
CA HIS A 125 -9.53 12.44 1.67
C HIS A 125 -10.43 11.20 1.65
N CYS A 126 -9.96 10.08 2.21
CA CYS A 126 -10.74 8.85 2.23
C CYS A 126 -11.92 8.92 3.21
N ASN A 127 -11.82 9.69 4.29
CA ASN A 127 -12.94 9.97 5.19
C ASN A 127 -14.06 10.73 4.48
N PHE A 128 -13.71 11.68 3.60
CA PHE A 128 -14.68 12.38 2.74
C PHE A 128 -15.39 11.42 1.78
N LEU A 129 -14.67 10.47 1.19
CA LEU A 129 -15.23 9.51 0.22
C LEU A 129 -15.93 8.31 0.88
N ARG A 130 -15.70 8.05 2.18
CA ARG A 130 -16.19 6.88 2.92
C ARG A 130 -17.71 6.65 2.82
N PRO A 131 -18.59 7.66 2.90
CA PRO A 131 -20.04 7.46 2.77
C PRO A 131 -20.48 6.92 1.41
N HIS A 132 -19.68 7.13 0.36
CA HIS A 132 -19.99 6.62 -0.98
C HIS A 132 -19.65 5.14 -1.12
N TYR A 133 -18.61 4.65 -0.45
CA TYR A 133 -18.22 3.24 -0.48
C TYR A 133 -19.05 2.35 0.44
N SER A 134 -19.53 2.88 1.57
CA SER A 134 -20.36 2.10 2.50
C SER A 134 -21.66 1.62 1.87
N ARG A 135 -22.24 2.41 0.95
CA ARG A 135 -23.45 2.03 0.19
C ARG A 135 -23.17 0.89 -0.80
N VAL A 136 -21.96 0.77 -1.31
CA VAL A 136 -21.58 -0.28 -2.25
C VAL A 136 -21.38 -1.61 -1.53
N LEU A 137 -20.65 -1.62 -0.41
CA LEU A 137 -20.41 -2.88 0.33
C LEU A 137 -21.66 -3.38 1.08
N ASN A 138 -22.47 -2.47 1.63
CA ASN A 138 -23.72 -2.85 2.33
C ASN A 138 -24.86 -3.25 1.37
N GLY A 139 -24.70 -3.08 0.06
CA GLY A 139 -25.67 -3.52 -0.95
C GLY A 139 -25.28 -4.80 -1.69
N ILE A 140 -24.06 -5.31 -1.46
CA ILE A 140 -23.52 -6.53 -2.08
C ILE A 140 -23.55 -7.72 -1.10
N LEU A 141 -23.65 -7.45 0.20
CA LEU A 141 -23.87 -8.45 1.26
C LEU A 141 -25.32 -8.37 1.75
#